data_AF-A0A956XZL5-F1
#
_entry.id   AF-A0A956XZL5-F1
#
_cell.length_a   1.000
_cell.length_b   1.000
_cell.length_c   1.000
_cell.angle_alpha   90.00
_cell.angle_beta   90.00
_cell.angle_gamma   90.00
#
_symmetry.space_group_name_H-M   'P 1'
#
loop_
_entity.id
_entity.type
_entity.pdbx_description
1 polymer ?
#
loop_
_entity_poly.entity_id
_entity_poly.type
_entity_poly.pdbx_seq_one_letter_code
_entity_poly.pdbx_strand_id
1 'polypeptide(L)'
;DQYKAETGFSLMMAVVAIVFGLALGLPRRVLANDPMPELYQTLKQIVPEGERVMLNNPSELYYYTGLGGVSLPNEGPDIVQDIAAKYDIDYLVVQYKQNDADTSDSLTILLPEPLIFDLDNPPAFLTPLNIEIDGARVYAITH
;
A
#
# COMPACT_ATOMS: atom_id res chain seq x y z
N ASP A 1 38.28 -39.41 -13.09
CA ASP A 1 38.00 -37.97 -13.07
C ASP A 1 36.53 -37.58 -13.13
N GLN A 2 35.67 -38.24 -13.92
CA GLN A 2 34.25 -37.87 -14.05
C GLN A 2 33.50 -37.76 -12.70
N TYR A 3 33.71 -38.70 -11.78
CA TYR A 3 33.08 -38.68 -10.44
C TYR A 3 33.47 -37.46 -9.58
N LYS A 4 34.70 -36.93 -9.73
CA LYS A 4 35.14 -35.72 -9.01
C LYS A 4 34.52 -34.46 -9.61
N ALA A 5 34.33 -34.44 -10.94
CA ALA A 5 33.72 -33.32 -11.65
C ALA A 5 32.21 -33.22 -11.33
N GLU A 6 31.48 -34.34 -11.31
CA GLU A 6 30.06 -34.39 -10.94
C GLU A 6 29.81 -33.92 -9.50
N THR A 7 30.63 -34.40 -8.55
CA THR A 7 30.55 -34.00 -7.15
C THR A 7 30.87 -32.51 -6.97
N GLY A 8 31.90 -32.00 -7.67
CA GLY A 8 32.26 -30.58 -7.62
C GLY A 8 31.17 -29.67 -8.20
N PHE A 9 30.55 -30.08 -9.31
CA PHE A 9 29.47 -29.34 -9.94
C PHE A 9 28.21 -29.29 -9.06
N SER A 10 27.80 -30.42 -8.49
CA SER A 10 26.63 -30.49 -7.59
C SER A 10 26.82 -29.63 -6.34
N LEU A 11 28.01 -29.67 -5.73
CA LEU A 11 28.34 -28.81 -4.59
C LEU A 11 28.24 -27.32 -4.94
N MET A 12 28.80 -26.94 -6.10
CA MET A 12 28.75 -25.55 -6.57
C MET A 12 27.32 -25.08 -6.82
N MET A 13 26.49 -25.91 -7.45
CA MET A 13 25.07 -25.59 -7.65
C MET A 13 24.30 -25.45 -6.33
N ALA A 14 24.57 -26.31 -5.35
CA ALA A 14 23.96 -26.18 -4.03
C ALA A 14 24.35 -24.86 -3.34
N VAL A 15 25.62 -24.47 -3.41
CA VAL A 15 26.09 -23.19 -2.87
C VAL A 15 25.43 -22.00 -3.59
N VAL A 16 25.35 -22.04 -4.92
CA VAL A 16 24.67 -21.00 -5.71
C VAL A 16 23.20 -20.90 -5.31
N ALA A 17 22.49 -22.03 -5.20
CA ALA A 17 21.08 -22.04 -4.82
C ALA A 17 20.86 -21.44 -3.41
N ILE A 18 21.74 -21.76 -2.46
CA ILE A 18 21.68 -21.21 -1.10
C ILE A 18 21.95 -19.70 -1.12
N VAL A 19 23.03 -19.26 -1.78
CA VAL A 19 23.40 -17.84 -1.84
C VAL A 19 22.31 -17.04 -2.54
N PHE A 20 21.79 -17.53 -3.66
CA PHE A 20 20.73 -16.86 -4.41
C PHE A 20 19.40 -16.84 -3.63
N GLY A 21 19.06 -17.94 -2.96
CA GLY A 21 17.90 -18.00 -2.08
C GLY A 21 17.98 -17.01 -0.92
N LEU A 22 19.15 -16.88 -0.28
CA LEU A 22 19.39 -15.90 0.79
C LEU A 22 19.41 -14.46 0.26
N ALA A 23 20.08 -14.22 -0.87
CA ALA A 23 20.18 -12.90 -1.48
C ALA A 23 18.81 -12.34 -1.90
N LEU A 24 17.90 -13.20 -2.37
CA LEU A 24 16.53 -12.81 -2.72
C LEU A 24 15.58 -12.79 -1.51
N GLY A 25 15.80 -13.67 -0.54
CA GLY A 25 14.89 -13.85 0.60
C GLY A 25 15.11 -12.85 1.75
N LEU A 26 16.35 -12.45 2.02
CA LEU A 26 16.67 -11.56 3.14
C LEU A 26 16.15 -10.12 2.97
N PRO A 27 16.25 -9.45 1.81
CA PRO A 27 15.82 -8.06 1.66
C PRO A 27 14.31 -7.83 1.76
N ARG A 28 13.50 -8.89 1.70
CA ARG A 28 12.02 -8.82 1.73
C ARG A 28 11.42 -9.44 2.98
N ARG A 29 12.22 -9.75 4.00
CA ARG A 29 11.71 -10.19 5.29
C ARG A 29 11.13 -8.99 6.03
N VAL A 30 9.82 -8.99 6.25
CA VAL A 30 9.19 -8.19 7.29
C VAL A 30 9.66 -8.77 8.62
N LEU A 31 10.44 -8.01 9.39
CA LEU A 31 10.92 -8.46 10.70
C LEU A 31 9.75 -8.42 11.68
N ALA A 32 9.68 -9.38 12.61
CA ALA A 32 8.65 -9.38 13.66
C ALA A 32 8.68 -8.13 14.55
N ASN A 33 9.78 -7.37 14.50
CA ASN A 33 9.99 -6.11 15.24
C ASN A 33 9.98 -4.88 14.32
N ASP A 34 9.59 -5.01 13.04
CA ASP A 34 9.45 -3.82 12.21
C ASP A 34 8.38 -2.92 12.82
N PRO A 35 8.71 -1.63 13.07
CA PRO A 35 7.73 -0.70 13.60
C PRO A 35 6.60 -0.55 12.59
N MET A 36 5.36 -0.56 13.09
CA MET A 36 4.17 -0.27 12.32
C MET A 36 4.38 1.02 11.50
N PRO A 37 4.15 1.03 10.17
CA PRO A 37 4.31 2.23 9.36
C PRO A 37 3.42 3.38 9.85
N GLU A 38 3.92 4.62 9.74
CA GLU A 38 3.25 5.83 10.24
C GLU A 38 1.82 5.98 9.71
N LEU A 39 1.59 5.73 8.42
CA LEU A 39 0.27 5.72 7.80
C LEU A 39 -0.74 4.90 8.62
N TYR A 40 -0.37 3.66 8.97
CA TYR A 40 -1.27 2.77 9.69
C TYR A 40 -1.43 3.18 11.16
N GLN A 41 -0.38 3.72 11.79
CA GLN A 41 -0.48 4.27 13.14
C GLN A 41 -1.52 5.40 13.20
N THR A 42 -1.45 6.33 12.25
CA THR A 42 -2.39 7.45 12.15
C THR A 42 -3.80 6.96 11.84
N LEU A 43 -3.96 6.04 10.87
CA LEU A 43 -5.27 5.47 10.54
C LEU A 43 -5.94 4.82 11.75
N LYS A 44 -5.18 4.08 12.58
CA LYS A 44 -5.70 3.46 13.81
C LYS A 44 -6.20 4.47 14.85
N GLN A 45 -5.67 5.69 14.84
CA GLN A 45 -6.06 6.74 15.79
C GLN A 45 -7.27 7.54 15.31
N ILE A 46 -7.44 7.69 14.00
CA ILE A 46 -8.46 8.57 13.42
C ILE A 46 -9.70 7.82 12.96
N VAL A 47 -9.57 6.55 12.55
CA VAL A 47 -10.67 5.73 12.06
C VAL A 47 -11.31 5.01 13.26
N PRO A 48 -12.59 5.27 13.57
CA PRO A 48 -13.32 4.58 14.62
C PRO A 48 -13.39 3.06 14.40
N GLU A 49 -13.55 2.31 15.49
CA GLU A 49 -13.75 0.86 15.41
C GLU A 49 -15.05 0.54 14.65
N GLY A 50 -14.95 -0.35 13.67
CA GLY A 50 -16.08 -0.79 12.83
C GLY A 50 -16.19 -0.06 11.50
N GLU A 51 -15.61 1.12 11.37
CA GLU A 51 -15.54 1.86 10.11
C GLU A 51 -14.54 1.20 9.15
N ARG A 52 -14.79 1.40 7.86
CA ARG A 52 -14.02 0.73 6.79
C ARG A 52 -13.28 1.74 5.94
N VAL A 53 -12.14 1.29 5.41
CA VAL A 53 -11.21 2.13 4.65
C VAL A 53 -10.98 1.55 3.27
N MET A 54 -11.15 2.37 2.23
CA MET A 54 -10.75 2.05 0.86
C MET A 54 -9.30 2.48 0.63
N LEU A 55 -8.41 1.54 0.28
CA LEU A 55 -6.99 1.81 0.03
C LEU A 55 -6.34 0.76 -0.89
N ASN A 56 -5.10 1.02 -1.32
CA ASN A 56 -4.33 0.10 -2.17
C ASN A 56 -4.09 -1.29 -1.55
N ASN A 57 -3.79 -1.36 -0.25
CA ASN A 57 -3.41 -2.61 0.40
C ASN A 57 -4.25 -2.88 1.67
N PRO A 58 -5.47 -3.41 1.52
CA PRO A 58 -6.35 -3.69 2.66
C PRO A 58 -5.81 -4.81 3.57
N SER A 59 -5.02 -5.75 3.04
CA SER A 59 -4.41 -6.82 3.83
C SER A 59 -3.38 -6.28 4.83
N GLU A 60 -2.58 -5.30 4.40
CA GLU A 60 -1.60 -4.64 5.25
C GLU A 60 -2.27 -3.72 6.28
N LEU A 61 -3.35 -3.02 5.90
CA LEU A 61 -4.19 -2.29 6.86
C LEU A 61 -4.67 -3.21 7.99
N TYR A 62 -5.28 -4.34 7.64
CA TYR A 62 -5.82 -5.27 8.62
C TYR A 62 -4.72 -5.84 9.52
N TYR A 63 -3.56 -6.18 8.95
CA TYR A 63 -2.41 -6.70 9.68
C TYR A 63 -1.95 -5.74 10.80
N TYR A 64 -1.85 -4.44 10.51
CA TYR A 64 -1.34 -3.47 11.48
C TYR A 64 -2.42 -2.89 12.40
N THR A 65 -3.64 -2.68 11.89
CA THR A 65 -4.68 -1.91 12.60
C THR A 65 -5.84 -2.75 13.09
N GLY A 66 -6.11 -3.90 12.46
CA GLY A 66 -7.34 -4.67 12.64
C GLY A 66 -8.58 -4.09 11.93
N LEU A 67 -8.45 -2.95 11.23
CA LEU A 67 -9.54 -2.30 10.52
C LEU A 67 -9.93 -3.05 9.24
N GLY A 68 -11.22 -2.96 8.88
CA GLY A 68 -11.74 -3.49 7.64
C GLY A 68 -11.30 -2.64 6.45
N GLY A 69 -10.70 -3.28 5.44
CA GLY A 69 -10.22 -2.61 4.23
C GLY A 69 -10.89 -3.10 2.96
N VAL A 70 -11.06 -2.21 1.99
CA VAL A 70 -11.50 -2.51 0.62
C VAL A 70 -10.45 -2.00 -0.37
N SER A 71 -10.18 -2.76 -1.44
CA SER A 71 -9.25 -2.33 -2.49
C SER A 71 -9.84 -1.23 -3.35
N LEU A 72 -8.97 -0.34 -3.84
CA LEU A 72 -9.37 0.70 -4.79
C LEU A 72 -9.91 0.10 -6.11
N PRO A 73 -10.99 0.65 -6.67
CA PRO A 73 -11.53 0.21 -7.94
C PRO A 73 -10.63 0.64 -9.10
N ASN A 74 -10.63 -0.15 -10.16
CA ASN A 74 -10.02 0.23 -11.44
C ASN A 74 -11.05 0.92 -12.35
N GLU A 75 -11.72 1.93 -11.81
CA GLU A 75 -12.82 2.67 -12.44
C GLU A 75 -12.73 4.16 -12.05
N GLY A 76 -13.59 4.99 -12.63
CA GLY A 76 -13.68 6.41 -12.35
C GLY A 76 -14.01 6.75 -10.87
N PRO A 77 -13.71 7.98 -10.43
CA PRO A 77 -14.01 8.43 -9.06
C PRO A 77 -15.51 8.42 -8.74
N ASP A 78 -16.39 8.55 -9.73
CA ASP A 78 -17.84 8.42 -9.60
C ASP A 78 -18.26 7.06 -9.02
N ILE A 79 -17.54 5.98 -9.35
CA ILE A 79 -17.82 4.63 -8.85
C ILE A 79 -17.45 4.47 -7.37
N VAL A 80 -16.55 5.31 -6.83
CA VAL A 80 -16.16 5.25 -5.42
C VAL A 80 -17.37 5.45 -4.51
N GLN A 81 -18.25 6.41 -4.84
CA GLN A 81 -19.43 6.69 -4.04
C GLN A 81 -20.41 5.50 -4.02
N ASP A 82 -20.62 4.86 -5.18
CA ASP A 82 -21.48 3.68 -5.31
C ASP A 82 -20.94 2.49 -4.50
N ILE A 83 -19.63 2.24 -4.58
CA ILE A 83 -18.97 1.19 -3.82
C ILE A 83 -19.04 1.52 -2.33
N ALA A 84 -18.79 2.77 -1.94
CA ALA A 84 -18.83 3.18 -0.55
C ALA A 84 -20.23 3.00 0.06
N ALA A 85 -21.29 3.41 -0.63
CA ALA A 85 -22.66 3.20 -0.18
C ALA A 85 -23.04 1.72 -0.11
N LYS A 86 -22.56 0.89 -1.05
CA LYS A 86 -22.89 -0.54 -1.10
C LYS A 86 -22.16 -1.37 -0.04
N TYR A 87 -20.93 -1.01 0.28
CA TYR A 87 -20.04 -1.79 1.16
C TYR A 87 -19.78 -1.13 2.52
N ASP A 88 -20.49 -0.02 2.81
CA ASP A 88 -20.40 0.72 4.07
C ASP A 88 -18.95 1.16 4.33
N ILE A 89 -18.42 1.97 3.41
CA ILE A 89 -17.04 2.45 3.45
C ILE A 89 -17.03 3.94 3.76
N ASP A 90 -16.33 4.30 4.84
CA ASP A 90 -16.35 5.63 5.43
C ASP A 90 -15.16 6.49 4.99
N TYR A 91 -14.01 5.86 4.68
CA TYR A 91 -12.79 6.58 4.32
C TYR A 91 -12.16 6.10 3.03
N LEU A 92 -11.52 7.03 2.33
CA LEU A 92 -10.64 6.79 1.20
C LEU A 92 -9.22 7.26 1.54
N VAL A 93 -8.23 6.38 1.36
CA VAL A 93 -6.82 6.71 1.54
C VAL A 93 -6.13 6.71 0.18
N VAL A 94 -5.62 7.89 -0.21
CA VAL A 94 -4.83 8.09 -1.42
C VAL A 94 -3.37 8.16 -1.04
N GLN A 95 -2.57 7.21 -1.53
CA GLN A 95 -1.12 7.20 -1.33
C GLN A 95 -0.41 7.83 -2.53
N TYR A 96 0.69 8.51 -2.28
CA TYR A 96 1.55 9.11 -3.30
C TYR A 96 3.02 8.98 -2.90
N LYS A 97 3.90 9.00 -3.89
CA LYS A 97 5.36 9.03 -3.68
C LYS A 97 5.92 10.30 -4.28
N GLN A 98 6.73 11.01 -3.50
CA GLN A 98 7.52 12.11 -4.05
C GLN A 98 8.65 11.53 -4.89
N ASN A 99 8.74 11.95 -6.16
CA ASN A 99 9.86 11.56 -7.00
C ASN A 99 11.04 12.49 -6.75
N ASP A 100 12.14 11.94 -6.24
CA ASP A 100 13.38 12.65 -5.92
C ASP A 100 14.24 12.95 -7.18
N ALA A 101 13.73 12.63 -8.38
CA ALA A 101 14.53 12.52 -9.59
C ALA A 101 14.52 13.75 -10.51
N ASP A 102 13.66 14.75 -10.29
CA ASP A 102 13.72 15.98 -11.08
C ASP A 102 13.14 17.17 -10.30
N THR A 103 13.65 18.36 -10.60
CA THR A 103 13.55 19.58 -9.79
C THR A 103 12.18 20.27 -9.89
N SER A 104 11.11 19.51 -9.67
CA SER A 104 9.73 20.00 -9.62
C SER A 104 8.94 19.01 -8.79
N ASP A 105 8.22 19.53 -7.80
CA ASP A 105 7.39 18.85 -6.78
C ASP A 105 6.36 17.88 -7.40
N SER A 106 6.84 16.79 -7.99
CA SER A 106 6.07 15.86 -8.81
C SER A 106 5.73 14.65 -7.96
N LEU A 107 4.51 14.66 -7.44
CA LEU A 107 3.95 13.55 -6.69
C LEU A 107 3.46 12.48 -7.67
N THR A 108 3.97 11.26 -7.54
CA THR A 108 3.41 10.08 -8.22
C THR A 108 2.27 9.55 -7.39
N ILE A 109 1.05 9.79 -7.86
CA ILE A 109 -0.16 9.25 -7.24
C ILE A 109 -0.20 7.74 -7.46
N LEU A 110 -0.37 6.96 -6.39
CA LEU A 110 -0.45 5.50 -6.43
C LEU A 110 -1.90 5.02 -6.63
N LEU A 111 -2.73 5.76 -7.36
CA LEU A 111 -4.09 5.33 -7.70
C LEU A 111 -4.07 4.59 -9.04
N PRO A 112 -5.00 3.65 -9.26
CA PRO A 112 -5.30 3.17 -10.60
C PRO A 112 -5.57 4.37 -11.53
N GLU A 113 -5.04 4.34 -12.77
CA GLU A 113 -5.18 5.47 -13.71
C GLU A 113 -6.62 5.98 -13.87
N PRO A 114 -7.65 5.11 -13.98
CA PRO A 114 -9.04 5.57 -14.11
C PRO A 114 -9.54 6.35 -12.89
N LEU A 115 -8.96 6.09 -11.71
CA LEU A 115 -9.37 6.64 -10.43
C LEU A 115 -8.68 7.96 -10.10
N ILE A 116 -7.76 8.45 -10.94
CA ILE A 116 -7.04 9.69 -10.66
C ILE A 116 -8.01 10.89 -10.70
N PHE A 117 -7.97 11.69 -9.63
CA PHE A 117 -8.70 12.95 -9.52
C PHE A 117 -7.78 14.04 -8.93
N ASP A 118 -8.22 15.29 -9.03
CA ASP A 118 -7.50 16.44 -8.45
C ASP A 118 -7.57 16.39 -6.92
N LEU A 119 -6.43 16.20 -6.26
CA LEU A 119 -6.35 16.08 -4.80
C LEU A 119 -6.62 17.41 -4.08
N ASP A 120 -6.41 18.54 -4.74
CA ASP A 120 -6.66 19.88 -4.18
C ASP A 120 -8.09 20.36 -4.45
N ASN A 121 -8.77 19.73 -5.41
CA ASN A 121 -10.19 19.94 -5.72
C ASN A 121 -10.93 18.59 -5.87
N PRO A 122 -11.12 17.84 -4.76
CA PRO A 122 -11.69 16.51 -4.81
C PRO A 122 -13.18 16.53 -5.18
N PRO A 123 -13.74 15.39 -5.66
CA PRO A 123 -15.18 15.21 -5.82
C PRO A 123 -15.98 15.60 -4.57
N ALA A 124 -17.19 16.13 -4.76
CA ALA A 124 -18.01 16.69 -3.68
C ALA A 124 -18.39 15.70 -2.56
N PHE A 125 -18.35 14.38 -2.83
CA PHE A 125 -18.60 13.35 -1.83
C PHE A 125 -17.36 13.02 -0.96
N LEU A 126 -16.19 13.60 -1.27
CA LEU A 126 -14.95 13.43 -0.53
C LEU A 126 -14.62 14.71 0.26
N THR A 127 -14.53 14.58 1.57
CA THR A 127 -14.08 15.65 2.45
C THR A 127 -12.66 15.36 2.94
N PRO A 128 -11.64 16.18 2.61
CA PRO A 128 -10.28 15.94 3.06
C PRO A 128 -10.19 16.11 4.58
N LEU A 129 -9.53 15.15 5.23
CA LEU A 129 -9.13 15.28 6.62
C LEU A 129 -7.80 16.03 6.66
N ASN A 130 -7.76 17.18 7.33
CA ASN A 130 -6.55 18.00 7.47
C ASN A 130 -5.55 17.34 8.44
N ILE A 131 -4.98 16.22 8.00
CA ILE A 131 -4.02 15.39 8.73
C ILE A 131 -2.78 15.25 7.85
N GLU A 132 -1.62 15.60 8.40
CA GLU A 132 -0.35 15.39 7.73
C GLU A 132 0.08 13.94 7.89
N ILE A 133 0.16 13.22 6.76
CA ILE A 133 0.74 11.87 6.69
C ILE A 133 1.72 11.88 5.52
N ASP A 134 2.96 11.50 5.79
CA ASP A 134 3.97 11.42 4.72
C ASP A 134 3.51 10.41 3.65
N GLY A 135 3.44 10.87 2.39
CA GLY A 135 3.02 10.07 1.25
C GLY A 135 1.55 9.64 1.23
N ALA A 136 0.64 10.26 2.01
CA ALA A 136 -0.78 9.95 1.93
C ALA A 136 -1.72 11.14 2.22
N ARG A 137 -2.95 11.07 1.70
CA ARG A 137 -4.09 11.93 2.05
C ARG A 137 -5.29 11.05 2.38
N VAL A 138 -6.04 11.43 3.40
CA VAL A 138 -7.24 10.72 3.85
C VAL A 138 -8.46 11.59 3.58
N TYR A 139 -9.49 10.99 3.02
CA TYR A 139 -10.77 11.63 2.75
C TYR A 139 -11.88 10.88 3.48
N ALA A 140 -12.79 11.60 4.12
CA ALA A 140 -14.05 11.06 4.59
C ALA A 140 -15.05 11.02 3.44
N ILE A 141 -15.77 9.91 3.29
CA ILE A 141 -16.78 9.71 2.26
C ILE A 141 -18.13 10.12 2.84
N THR A 142 -18.85 10.97 2.11
CA THR A 142 -20.20 11.41 2.51
C THR A 142 -21.23 10.60 1.76
N HIS A 143 -22.17 9.99 2.50
CA HIS A 143 -23.29 9.21 1.95
C HIS A 143 -24.52 10.08 1.65
#